data_AF-A0ABD4RWY4-F1
#
_entry.id   AF-A0ABD4RWY4-F1
#
_cell.length_a   1.000
_cell.length_b   1.000
_cell.length_c   1.000
_cell.angle_alpha   90.00
_cell.angle_beta   90.00
_cell.angle_gamma   90.00
#
_symmetry.space_group_name_H-M   'P 1'
#
loop_
_entity.id
_entity.type
_entity.pdbx_description
1 polymer ?
#
loop_
_entity_poly.entity_id
_entity_poly.type
_entity_poly.pdbx_seq_one_letter_code
_entity_poly.pdbx_strand_id
1 'polypeptide(L)'
;MQETLFVKNIFKKLKSTSSRKEKINILEKNKNNGMFVTCLQFLLDAGILTGLSKKKLSKKIGNIECKKIYSIYDMIDYLSENNSGRDVDIKTIQLFLEKNKELEEFIIGIATKTIKLGISCKTVNKIMPGLIKEH
;
A
#
# COMPACT_ATOMS: atom_id res chain seq x y z
N MET A 1 3.16 12.12 7.91
CA MET A 1 4.44 11.56 7.43
C MET A 1 5.15 10.68 8.45
N GLN A 2 5.32 11.09 9.72
CA GLN A 2 5.94 10.25 10.75
C GLN A 2 5.26 8.87 10.92
N GLU A 3 3.92 8.84 10.93
CA GLU A 3 3.17 7.58 10.97
C GLU A 3 3.47 6.68 9.77
N THR A 4 3.52 7.24 8.56
CA THR A 4 3.84 6.50 7.34
C THR A 4 5.24 5.91 7.38
N LEU A 5 6.22 6.64 7.95
CA LEU A 5 7.57 6.12 8.16
C LEU A 5 7.59 4.97 9.18
N PHE A 6 6.82 5.08 10.26
CA PHE A 6 6.65 3.99 11.23
C PHE A 6 6.05 2.74 10.58
N VAL A 7 4.99 2.90 9.78
CA VAL A 7 4.36 1.80 9.05
C VAL A 7 5.33 1.17 8.04
N LYS A 8 6.08 1.98 7.27
CA LYS A 8 7.16 1.50 6.39
C LYS A 8 8.13 0.58 7.14
N ASN A 9 8.49 0.91 8.37
CA ASN A 9 9.38 0.09 9.19
C ASN A 9 8.74 -1.24 9.63
N ILE A 10 7.43 -1.27 9.93
CA ILE A 10 6.70 -2.53 10.19
C ILE A 10 6.75 -3.43 8.95
N PHE A 11 6.46 -2.87 7.77
CA PHE A 11 6.49 -3.60 6.50
C PHE A 11 7.89 -4.13 6.18
N LYS A 12 8.94 -3.32 6.41
CA LYS A 12 10.34 -3.76 6.27
C LYS A 12 10.64 -4.95 7.17
N LYS A 13 10.23 -4.89 8.45
CA LYS A 13 10.40 -5.98 9.41
C LYS A 13 9.68 -7.26 8.97
N LEU A 14 8.41 -7.14 8.57
CA LEU A 14 7.64 -8.28 8.04
C LEU A 14 8.32 -8.94 6.83
N LYS A 15 8.84 -8.13 5.90
CA LYS A 15 9.51 -8.62 4.69
C LYS A 15 10.83 -9.34 5.02
N SER A 16 11.60 -8.84 5.99
CA SER A 16 12.88 -9.46 6.39
C SER A 16 12.72 -10.70 7.26
N THR A 17 11.56 -10.88 7.92
CA THR A 17 11.31 -12.03 8.79
C THR A 17 10.99 -13.29 7.97
N SER A 18 11.77 -14.36 8.14
CA SER A 18 11.49 -15.67 7.54
C SER A 18 10.51 -16.51 8.37
N SER A 19 10.56 -16.38 9.70
CA SER A 19 9.73 -17.16 10.62
C SER A 19 8.25 -16.78 10.55
N ARG A 20 7.40 -17.77 10.27
CA ARG A 20 5.93 -17.60 10.26
C ARG A 20 5.40 -17.15 11.62
N LYS A 21 5.94 -17.71 12.71
CA LYS A 21 5.54 -17.36 14.09
C LYS A 21 5.86 -15.90 14.40
N GLU A 22 7.04 -15.43 14.01
CA GLU A 22 7.43 -14.04 14.23
C GLU A 22 6.59 -13.07 13.40
N LYS A 23 6.27 -13.42 12.15
CA LYS A 23 5.33 -12.66 11.32
C LYS A 23 3.97 -12.51 11.99
N ILE A 24 3.41 -13.59 12.53
CA ILE A 24 2.15 -13.55 13.31
C ILE A 24 2.29 -12.60 14.50
N ASN A 25 3.39 -12.68 15.26
CA ASN A 25 3.63 -11.76 16.38
C ASN A 25 3.73 -10.29 15.95
N ILE A 26 4.32 -10.01 14.79
CA ILE A 26 4.38 -8.64 14.25
C ILE A 26 2.97 -8.16 13.87
N LEU A 27 2.15 -9.01 13.25
CA LEU A 27 0.75 -8.68 12.94
C LEU A 27 -0.05 -8.39 14.21
N GLU A 28 0.02 -9.26 15.21
CA GLU A 28 -0.68 -9.10 16.49
C GLU A 28 -0.31 -7.80 17.21
N LYS A 29 0.98 -7.46 17.24
CA LYS A 29 1.47 -6.23 17.89
C LYS A 29 1.01 -4.95 17.20
N ASN A 30 0.66 -5.02 15.92
CA ASN A 30 0.33 -3.84 15.11
C ASN A 30 -1.13 -3.83 14.63
N LYS A 31 -1.97 -4.78 15.05
CA LYS A 31 -3.37 -4.90 14.60
C LYS A 31 -4.27 -3.70 14.93
N ASN A 32 -3.87 -2.88 15.90
CA ASN A 32 -4.60 -1.66 16.27
C ASN A 32 -4.02 -0.40 15.60
N ASN A 33 -2.99 -0.53 14.76
CA ASN A 33 -2.47 0.58 13.96
C ASN A 33 -3.28 0.69 12.66
N GLY A 34 -4.17 1.69 12.58
CA GLY A 34 -5.11 1.84 11.46
C GLY A 34 -4.42 1.90 10.09
N MET A 35 -3.29 2.61 9.98
CA MET A 35 -2.61 2.79 8.69
C MET A 35 -1.95 1.49 8.24
N PHE A 36 -1.33 0.76 9.17
CA PHE A 36 -0.79 -0.55 8.91
C PHE A 36 -1.88 -1.52 8.44
N VAL A 37 -3.01 -1.59 9.14
CA VAL A 37 -4.14 -2.46 8.79
C VAL A 37 -4.70 -2.12 7.41
N THR A 38 -4.88 -0.82 7.13
CA THR A 38 -5.40 -0.34 5.84
C THR A 38 -4.44 -0.69 4.69
N CYS A 39 -3.14 -0.46 4.87
CA CYS A 39 -2.13 -0.85 3.89
C CYS A 39 -2.09 -2.37 3.68
N LEU A 40 -2.21 -3.14 4.76
CA LEU A 40 -2.17 -4.60 4.71
C LEU A 40 -3.38 -5.16 3.96
N GLN A 41 -4.58 -4.67 4.26
CA GLN A 41 -5.80 -5.01 3.55
C GLN A 41 -5.68 -4.63 2.07
N PHE A 42 -5.32 -3.39 1.78
CA PHE A 42 -5.17 -2.90 0.40
C PHE A 42 -4.20 -3.75 -0.42
N LEU A 43 -3.09 -4.22 0.17
CA LEU A 43 -2.12 -5.06 -0.52
C LEU A 43 -2.63 -6.49 -0.80
N LEU A 44 -3.38 -7.06 0.15
CA LEU A 44 -3.72 -8.49 0.14
C LEU A 44 -5.10 -8.80 -0.44
N ASP A 45 -6.01 -7.84 -0.46
CA ASP A 45 -7.33 -8.00 -1.07
C ASP A 45 -7.19 -8.09 -2.60
N ALA A 46 -7.49 -9.25 -3.18
CA ALA A 46 -7.37 -9.47 -4.61
C ALA A 46 -8.43 -8.72 -5.44
N GLY A 47 -9.55 -8.32 -4.83
CA GLY A 47 -10.60 -7.54 -5.48
C GLY A 47 -10.22 -6.08 -5.71
N ILE A 48 -9.24 -5.56 -4.98
CA ILE A 48 -8.73 -4.20 -5.16
C ILE A 48 -7.66 -4.19 -6.25
N LEU A 49 -8.02 -3.68 -7.43
CA LEU A 49 -7.09 -3.41 -8.53
C LEU A 49 -6.68 -1.93 -8.50
N THR A 50 -5.50 -1.60 -9.02
CA THR A 50 -5.06 -0.19 -9.14
C THR A 50 -4.77 0.22 -10.57
N GLY A 51 -4.64 -0.74 -11.50
CA GLY A 51 -4.25 -0.47 -12.89
C GLY A 51 -2.84 0.10 -13.04
N LEU A 52 -2.08 0.23 -11.94
CA LEU A 52 -0.76 0.83 -11.90
C LEU A 52 0.34 -0.22 -11.89
N SER A 53 1.46 0.15 -12.50
CA SER A 53 2.71 -0.60 -12.44
C SER A 53 3.86 0.36 -12.24
N LYS A 54 5.01 -0.15 -11.80
CA LYS A 54 6.23 0.67 -11.69
C LYS A 54 6.56 1.36 -13.03
N LYS A 55 6.44 0.62 -14.14
CA LYS A 55 6.64 1.15 -15.49
C LYS A 55 5.70 2.31 -15.82
N LYS A 56 4.41 2.21 -15.44
CA LYS A 56 3.45 3.30 -15.63
C LYS A 56 3.83 4.52 -14.79
N LEU A 57 4.22 4.33 -13.53
CA LEU A 57 4.64 5.44 -12.64
C LEU A 57 5.94 6.12 -13.09
N SER A 58 6.78 5.44 -13.88
CA SER A 58 7.97 6.05 -14.50
C SER A 58 7.68 6.79 -15.82
N LYS A 59 6.46 6.70 -16.37
CA LYS A 59 6.09 7.40 -17.61
C LYS A 59 6.16 8.91 -17.39
N LYS A 60 6.80 9.64 -18.31
CA LYS A 60 6.73 11.11 -18.32
C LYS A 60 5.32 11.53 -18.71
N ILE A 61 4.60 12.16 -17.78
CA ILE A 61 3.29 12.75 -18.01
C ILE A 61 3.45 14.28 -18.03
N GLY A 62 2.86 14.91 -19.04
CA GLY A 62 2.83 16.37 -19.15
C GLY A 62 2.00 17.03 -18.04
N ASN A 63 1.77 18.33 -18.19
CA ASN A 63 0.90 19.06 -17.28
C ASN A 63 -0.55 18.71 -17.59
N ILE A 64 -1.15 17.91 -16.72
CA ILE A 64 -2.57 17.59 -16.74
C ILE A 64 -3.15 17.89 -15.37
N GLU A 65 -4.44 18.24 -15.33
CA GLU A 65 -5.16 18.37 -14.08
C GLU A 65 -5.20 17.02 -13.36
N CYS A 66 -4.87 17.02 -12.07
CA CYS A 66 -4.79 15.81 -11.26
C CYS A 66 -5.18 16.11 -9.81
N LYS A 67 -5.57 15.07 -9.07
CA LYS A 67 -5.98 15.21 -7.68
C LYS A 67 -4.75 15.44 -6.80
N LYS A 68 -4.85 16.37 -5.85
CA LYS A 68 -3.84 16.51 -4.79
C LYS A 68 -4.21 15.56 -3.66
N ILE A 69 -3.31 14.63 -3.34
CA ILE A 69 -3.42 13.72 -2.20
C ILE A 69 -2.29 14.02 -1.20
N TYR A 70 -2.56 13.84 0.08
CA TYR A 70 -1.70 14.30 1.18
C TYR A 70 -1.32 13.17 2.13
N SER A 71 -2.01 12.03 2.08
CA SER A 71 -1.76 10.89 2.95
C SER A 71 -1.79 9.56 2.18
N ILE A 72 -1.31 8.48 2.83
CA ILE A 72 -1.48 7.13 2.29
C ILE A 72 -2.95 6.70 2.29
N TYR A 73 -3.78 7.21 3.22
CA TYR A 73 -5.21 6.95 3.19
C TYR A 73 -5.84 7.56 1.92
N ASP A 74 -5.57 8.84 1.65
CA ASP A 74 -6.04 9.52 0.45
C ASP A 74 -5.61 8.79 -0.83
N MET A 75 -4.39 8.25 -0.84
CA MET A 75 -3.88 7.45 -1.95
C MET A 75 -4.66 6.15 -2.14
N ILE A 76 -4.89 5.42 -1.04
CA ILE A 76 -5.63 4.15 -1.05
C ILE A 76 -7.07 4.38 -1.47
N ASP A 77 -7.73 5.39 -0.91
CA ASP A 77 -9.11 5.77 -1.26
C ASP A 77 -9.20 6.15 -2.73
N TYR A 78 -8.29 7.02 -3.20
CA TYR A 78 -8.23 7.43 -4.60
C TYR A 78 -8.05 6.24 -5.55
N LEU A 79 -7.12 5.32 -5.26
CA LEU A 79 -6.85 4.17 -6.13
C LEU A 79 -7.93 3.10 -6.05
N SER A 80 -8.69 3.02 -4.96
CA SER A 80 -9.85 2.13 -4.84
C SER A 80 -10.98 2.58 -5.75
N GLU A 81 -11.13 3.89 -5.98
CA GLU A 81 -12.10 4.48 -6.90
C GLU A 81 -11.57 4.61 -8.34
N ASN A 82 -10.28 4.89 -8.51
CA ASN A 82 -9.63 5.20 -9.79
C ASN A 82 -8.58 4.15 -10.15
N ASN A 83 -9.06 2.96 -10.52
CA ASN A 83 -8.23 1.76 -10.68
C ASN A 83 -7.84 1.41 -12.13
N SER A 84 -8.04 2.33 -13.06
CA SER A 84 -7.71 2.14 -14.48
C SER A 84 -6.22 2.37 -14.82
N GLY A 85 -5.51 3.14 -13.99
CA GLY A 85 -4.13 3.54 -14.26
C GLY A 85 -3.96 4.38 -15.53
N ARG A 86 -4.87 5.33 -15.73
CA ARG A 86 -4.83 6.40 -16.75
C ARG A 86 -3.72 7.39 -16.42
N ASP A 87 -3.43 8.29 -17.36
CA ASP A 87 -2.40 9.32 -17.16
C ASP A 87 -2.71 10.25 -15.97
N VAL A 88 -3.99 10.57 -15.71
CA VAL A 88 -4.40 11.33 -14.50
C VAL A 88 -4.14 10.56 -13.21
N ASP A 89 -4.38 9.24 -13.21
CA ASP A 89 -4.12 8.37 -12.06
C ASP A 89 -2.60 8.31 -11.80
N ILE A 90 -1.80 8.14 -12.87
CA ILE A 90 -0.34 8.16 -12.82
C ILE A 90 0.17 9.51 -12.29
N LYS A 91 -0.32 10.63 -12.82
CA LYS A 91 0.13 11.98 -12.44
C LYS A 91 -0.22 12.31 -11.00
N THR A 92 -1.40 11.90 -10.53
CA THR A 92 -1.83 12.04 -9.13
C THR A 92 -0.83 11.37 -8.18
N ILE A 93 -0.43 10.13 -8.49
CA ILE A 93 0.56 9.39 -7.68
C ILE A 93 1.97 9.99 -7.83
N GLN A 94 2.38 10.43 -9.02
CA GLN A 94 3.67 11.09 -9.22
C GLN A 94 3.80 12.38 -8.37
N LEU A 95 2.77 13.22 -8.35
CA LEU A 95 2.75 14.43 -7.54
C LEU A 95 2.84 14.11 -6.03
N PHE A 96 2.22 13.02 -5.60
CA PHE A 96 2.36 12.54 -4.23
C PHE A 96 3.78 12.05 -3.93
N LEU A 97 4.42 11.33 -4.85
CA LEU A 97 5.79 10.86 -4.70
C LEU A 97 6.80 12.01 -4.65
N GLU A 98 6.62 13.05 -5.47
CA GLU A 98 7.49 14.24 -5.49
C GLU A 98 7.58 14.92 -4.11
N LYS A 99 6.47 14.92 -3.36
CA LYS A 99 6.42 15.49 -2.00
C LYS A 99 6.95 14.56 -0.92
N ASN A 100 7.15 13.28 -1.22
CA ASN A 100 7.39 12.22 -0.24
C ASN A 100 8.57 11.32 -0.64
N LYS A 101 9.66 11.93 -1.10
CA LYS A 101 10.84 11.24 -1.64
C LYS A 101 11.44 10.18 -0.71
N GLU A 102 11.46 10.42 0.60
CA GLU A 102 11.98 9.45 1.58
C GLU A 102 11.15 8.13 1.67
N LEU A 103 9.90 8.17 1.22
CA LEU A 103 8.96 7.05 1.22
C LEU A 103 8.69 6.51 -0.18
N GLU A 104 9.38 7.01 -1.22
CA GLU A 104 9.09 6.73 -2.63
C GLU A 104 8.94 5.23 -2.92
N GLU A 105 9.91 4.40 -2.53
CA GLU A 105 9.84 2.95 -2.74
C GLU A 105 8.65 2.29 -2.03
N PHE A 106 8.32 2.75 -0.81
CA PHE A 106 7.23 2.20 -0.02
C PHE A 106 5.87 2.57 -0.64
N ILE A 107 5.70 3.84 -1.01
CA ILE A 107 4.49 4.35 -1.67
C ILE A 107 4.29 3.65 -3.02
N ILE A 108 5.32 3.54 -3.86
CA ILE A 108 5.27 2.79 -5.12
C ILE A 108 4.88 1.33 -4.85
N GLY A 109 5.47 0.71 -3.82
CA GLY A 109 5.18 -0.67 -3.43
C GLY A 109 3.71 -0.89 -3.08
N ILE A 110 3.11 0.03 -2.33
CA ILE A 110 1.69 0.02 -1.98
C ILE A 110 0.83 0.25 -3.23
N ALA A 111 1.03 1.38 -3.93
CA ALA A 111 0.21 1.78 -5.09
C ALA A 111 0.20 0.74 -6.23
N THR A 112 1.30 0.00 -6.39
CA THR A 112 1.42 -1.06 -7.40
C THR A 112 1.14 -2.46 -6.85
N LYS A 113 0.82 -2.57 -5.56
CA LYS A 113 0.60 -3.85 -4.85
C LYS A 113 1.73 -4.86 -5.02
N THR A 114 2.98 -4.37 -5.09
CA THR A 114 4.18 -5.20 -5.32
C THR A 114 4.89 -5.64 -4.05
N ILE A 115 4.49 -5.13 -2.88
CA ILE A 115 5.07 -5.57 -1.60
C ILE A 115 4.62 -7.00 -1.30
N LYS A 116 5.55 -7.95 -1.37
CA LYS A 116 5.32 -9.35 -0.98
C LYS A 116 5.73 -9.56 0.48
N LEU A 117 4.76 -9.93 1.31
CA LEU A 117 4.96 -10.14 2.75
C LEU A 117 5.27 -11.60 3.12
N GLY A 118 5.01 -12.55 2.21
CA GLY A 118 5.09 -13.98 2.53
C GLY A 118 4.12 -14.38 3.65
N ILE A 119 2.93 -13.80 3.64
CA ILE A 119 1.81 -14.10 4.54
C ILE A 119 0.54 -14.20 3.67
N SER A 120 -0.29 -15.20 3.93
CA SER A 120 -1.57 -15.39 3.22
C SER A 120 -2.71 -14.59 3.87
N CYS A 121 -3.74 -14.26 3.08
CA CYS A 121 -4.97 -13.64 3.59
C CYS A 121 -5.59 -14.46 4.73
N LYS A 122 -5.58 -15.79 4.61
CA LYS A 122 -6.01 -16.71 5.69
C LYS A 122 -5.26 -16.51 7.01
N THR A 123 -3.95 -16.24 6.95
CA THR A 123 -3.17 -16.00 8.18
C THR A 123 -3.51 -14.64 8.78
N VAL A 124 -3.75 -13.63 7.94
CA VAL A 124 -4.17 -12.30 8.39
C VAL A 124 -5.57 -12.34 9.00
N ASN A 125 -6.54 -12.99 8.35
CA ASN A 125 -7.92 -13.12 8.84
C ASN A 125 -8.02 -13.89 10.16
N LYS A 126 -7.08 -14.79 10.47
CA LYS A 126 -7.01 -15.42 11.81
C LYS A 126 -6.72 -14.42 12.92
N ILE A 127 -6.00 -13.34 12.62
CA ILE A 127 -5.53 -12.33 13.58
C ILE A 127 -6.48 -11.13 13.59
N MET A 128 -6.98 -10.75 12.42
CA MET A 128 -7.93 -9.67 12.17
C MET A 128 -9.11 -10.23 11.38
N PRO A 129 -10.09 -10.88 12.05
CA PRO A 129 -11.22 -11.51 11.40
C PRO A 129 -12.00 -10.56 10.49
N GLY A 130 -12.32 -11.02 9.28
CA GLY A 130 -13.10 -10.26 8.29
C GLY A 130 -12.35 -9.13 7.60
N LEU A 131 -11.05 -8.94 7.86
CA LEU A 131 -10.29 -7.85 7.26
C LEU A 131 -10.18 -7.98 5.73
N ILE A 132 -9.88 -9.19 5.24
CA ILE A 132 -9.71 -9.44 3.80
C ILE A 132 -10.84 -10.35 3.34
N LYS A 133 -11.54 -9.94 2.27
CA LYS A 133 -12.59 -10.76 1.67
C LYS A 133 -11.98 -12.02 1.06
N GLU A 134 -12.46 -13.19 1.49
CA GLU A 134 -12.10 -14.47 0.88
C GLU A 134 -13.05 -14.70 -0.31
N HIS A 135 -12.48 -15.00 -1.47
CA HIS A 135 -13.18 -15.31 -2.72
C HIS A 135 -13.05 -16.80 -3.04
#